data_AF-A0A1V4Z6H4-F1
#
_entry.id   AF-A0A1V4Z6H4-F1
#
_cell.length_a   1.000
_cell.length_b   1.000
_cell.length_c   1.000
_cell.angle_alpha   90.00
_cell.angle_beta   90.00
_cell.angle_gamma   90.00
#
_symmetry.space_group_name_H-M   'P 1'
#
loop_
_entity.id
_entity.type
_entity.pdbx_description
1 polymer ?
#
loop_
_entity_poly.entity_id
_entity_poly.type
_entity_poly.pdbx_seq_one_letter_code
_entity_poly.pdbx_strand_id
1 'polypeptide(L)'
;MTRKVKILIIIVTIILLVSIAGYFAYEQYKVSKTQSYLKTSADHQKTADNYLSQAYSYQNRNDYANAIIMLQKGADEIKIALLNDNEALPYASGVYREYLDNDISLLQAMSKLIEYKIYINQYNSNTLNPGQERANPSLMTTYINNLESEIAACKDKEKQIIAAHPNEFQFLK
;
A
#
# COMPACT_ATOMS: atom_id res chain seq x y z
N MET A 1 -3.79 -51.25 -31.56
CA MET A 1 -4.50 -49.99 -31.22
C MET A 1 -5.24 -49.46 -32.44
N THR A 2 -6.56 -49.24 -32.34
CA THR A 2 -7.41 -48.86 -33.49
C THR A 2 -7.24 -47.38 -33.87
N ARG A 3 -7.53 -47.01 -35.12
CA ARG A 3 -7.49 -45.62 -35.61
C ARG A 3 -8.35 -44.67 -34.77
N LYS A 4 -9.49 -45.16 -34.26
CA LYS A 4 -10.38 -44.40 -33.36
C LYS A 4 -9.71 -44.10 -32.01
N VAL A 5 -8.99 -45.08 -31.43
CA VAL A 5 -8.24 -44.88 -30.17
C VAL A 5 -7.07 -43.91 -30.37
N LYS A 6 -6.37 -43.97 -31.51
CA LYS A 6 -5.31 -43.00 -31.86
C LYS A 6 -5.84 -41.56 -31.93
N ILE A 7 -6.98 -41.35 -32.61
CA ILE A 7 -7.60 -40.03 -32.75
C ILE A 7 -8.08 -39.52 -31.38
N LEU A 8 -8.71 -40.38 -30.57
CA LEU A 8 -9.16 -40.01 -29.23
C LEU A 8 -8.00 -39.57 -28.33
N ILE A 9 -6.89 -40.31 -28.33
CA ILE A 9 -5.69 -39.94 -27.56
C ILE A 9 -5.17 -38.57 -28.01
N ILE A 10 -5.07 -38.32 -29.32
CA ILE A 10 -4.62 -37.01 -29.84
C ILE A 10 -5.53 -35.88 -29.37
N ILE A 11 -6.86 -36.05 -29.44
CA ILE A 11 -7.82 -35.03 -29.00
C ILE A 11 -7.67 -34.76 -27.49
N VAL A 12 -7.58 -35.81 -26.67
CA VAL A 12 -7.40 -35.66 -25.22
C VAL A 12 -6.08 -34.94 -24.89
N THR A 13 -5.00 -35.28 -25.59
CA THR A 13 -3.70 -34.59 -25.43
C THR A 13 -3.79 -33.12 -25.80
N ILE A 14 -4.48 -32.76 -26.89
CA ILE A 14 -4.67 -31.36 -27.30
C ILE A 14 -5.48 -30.60 -26.24
N ILE A 15 -6.57 -31.18 -25.73
CA ILE A 15 -7.39 -30.55 -24.69
C ILE A 15 -6.54 -30.29 -23.45
N LEU A 16 -5.76 -31.28 -22.99
CA LEU A 16 -4.85 -31.13 -21.86
C LEU A 16 -3.84 -30.00 -22.08
N LEU A 17 -3.20 -29.94 -23.25
CA LEU A 17 -2.24 -28.88 -23.56
C LEU A 17 -2.87 -27.48 -23.57
N VAL A 18 -4.06 -27.33 -24.14
CA VAL A 18 -4.80 -26.05 -24.15
C VAL A 18 -5.20 -25.64 -22.73
N SER A 19 -5.67 -26.59 -21.90
CA SER A 19 -6.01 -26.31 -20.50
C SER A 19 -4.78 -25.87 -19.69
N ILE A 20 -3.64 -26.52 -19.89
CA ILE A 20 -2.38 -26.16 -19.22
C ILE A 20 -1.91 -24.76 -19.68
N ALA A 21 -1.92 -24.49 -20.98
CA ALA A 21 -1.53 -23.19 -21.51
C ALA A 21 -2.45 -22.07 -21.01
N GLY A 22 -3.76 -22.31 -20.96
CA GLY A 22 -4.74 -21.37 -20.42
C GLY A 22 -4.51 -21.07 -18.93
N TYR A 23 -4.18 -22.10 -18.14
CA TYR A 23 -3.83 -21.93 -16.72
C TYR A 23 -2.58 -21.05 -16.55
N PHE A 24 -1.49 -21.35 -17.25
CA PHE A 24 -0.27 -20.54 -17.17
C PHE A 24 -0.46 -19.09 -17.63
N ALA A 25 -1.24 -18.87 -18.70
CA ALA A 25 -1.58 -17.53 -19.15
C ALA A 25 -2.38 -16.76 -18.09
N TYR A 26 -3.30 -17.42 -17.41
CA TYR A 26 -4.09 -16.81 -16.35
C TYR A 26 -3.26 -16.45 -15.12
N GLU A 27 -2.34 -17.32 -14.68
CA GLU A 27 -1.43 -17.01 -13.57
C GLU A 27 -0.51 -15.84 -13.90
N GLN A 28 0.03 -15.78 -15.13
CA GLN A 28 0.83 -14.63 -15.57
C GLN A 28 0.02 -13.33 -15.59
N TYR A 29 -1.24 -13.39 -16.01
CA TYR A 29 -2.16 -12.25 -15.95
C TYR A 29 -2.34 -11.74 -14.50
N LYS A 30 -2.58 -12.65 -13.54
CA LYS A 30 -2.73 -12.28 -12.13
C LYS A 30 -1.47 -11.62 -11.57
N VAL A 31 -0.29 -12.17 -11.88
CA VAL A 31 0.99 -11.58 -11.47
C VAL A 31 1.16 -10.19 -12.06
N SER A 32 1.01 -10.03 -13.38
CA SER A 32 1.16 -8.74 -14.05
C SER A 32 0.20 -7.68 -13.51
N LYS A 33 -1.06 -8.06 -13.25
CA LYS A 33 -2.05 -7.15 -12.68
C LYS A 33 -1.72 -6.76 -11.24
N THR A 34 -1.28 -7.70 -10.41
CA THR A 34 -0.82 -7.44 -9.05
C THR A 34 0.35 -6.46 -9.04
N GLN A 35 1.36 -6.69 -9.89
CA GLN A 35 2.53 -5.80 -10.02
C GLN A 35 2.13 -4.39 -10.48
N SER A 36 1.19 -4.28 -11.42
CA SER A 36 0.69 -2.99 -11.89
C SER A 36 0.06 -2.17 -10.76
N TYR A 37 -0.79 -2.80 -9.94
CA TYR A 37 -1.41 -2.11 -8.80
C TYR A 37 -0.37 -1.72 -7.74
N LEU A 38 0.53 -2.65 -7.39
CA LEU A 38 1.61 -2.38 -6.44
C LEU A 38 2.52 -1.25 -6.90
N LYS A 39 2.81 -1.15 -8.21
CA LYS A 39 3.62 -0.05 -8.74
C LYS A 39 2.91 1.29 -8.57
N THR A 40 1.63 1.36 -8.93
CA THR A 40 0.81 2.56 -8.72
C THR A 40 0.75 2.93 -7.23
N SER A 41 0.50 1.96 -6.35
CA SER A 41 0.50 2.17 -4.89
C SER A 41 1.83 2.76 -4.42
N ALA A 42 2.96 2.17 -4.79
CA ALA A 42 4.29 2.64 -4.41
C ALA A 42 4.61 4.06 -4.92
N ASP A 43 4.17 4.42 -6.12
CA ASP A 43 4.35 5.77 -6.67
C ASP A 43 3.53 6.82 -5.90
N HIS A 44 2.31 6.47 -5.48
CA HIS A 44 1.49 7.32 -4.59
C HIS A 44 2.09 7.41 -3.17
N GLN A 45 2.61 6.32 -2.62
CA GLN A 45 3.32 6.34 -1.33
C GLN A 45 4.54 7.25 -1.35
N LYS A 46 5.35 7.19 -2.41
CA LYS A 46 6.50 8.08 -2.59
C LYS A 46 6.06 9.55 -2.66
N THR A 47 4.95 9.82 -3.34
CA THR A 47 4.37 11.17 -3.43
C THR A 47 3.85 11.63 -2.06
N ALA A 48 3.20 10.76 -1.31
CA ALA A 48 2.76 11.02 0.06
C ALA A 48 3.95 11.36 0.96
N ASP A 49 5.02 10.54 0.96
CA ASP A 49 6.23 10.78 1.75
C ASP A 49 6.87 12.15 1.43
N ASN A 50 6.85 12.58 0.16
CA ASN A 50 7.31 13.93 -0.22
C ASN A 50 6.44 15.04 0.38
N TYR A 51 5.12 14.89 0.41
CA TYR A 51 4.23 15.85 1.06
C TYR A 51 4.40 15.85 2.58
N LEU A 52 4.57 14.68 3.20
CA LEU A 52 4.83 14.58 4.64
C LEU A 52 6.15 15.26 5.03
N SER A 53 7.21 15.08 4.23
CA SER A 53 8.48 15.79 4.41
C SER A 53 8.32 17.31 4.33
N GLN A 54 7.54 17.80 3.37
CA GLN A 54 7.22 19.23 3.26
C GLN A 54 6.40 19.72 4.46
N ALA A 55 5.42 18.93 4.93
CA ALA A 55 4.65 19.26 6.11
C ALA A 55 5.54 19.47 7.33
N TYR A 56 6.48 18.54 7.59
CA TYR A 56 7.45 18.68 8.69
C TYR A 56 8.29 19.96 8.55
N SER A 57 8.72 20.31 7.34
CA SER A 57 9.46 21.55 7.09
C SER A 57 8.64 22.80 7.45
N TYR A 58 7.36 22.82 7.10
CA TYR A 58 6.44 23.90 7.49
C TYR A 58 6.18 23.94 9.00
N GLN A 59 5.98 22.78 9.64
CA GLN A 59 5.81 22.68 11.10
C GLN A 59 7.01 23.26 11.85
N ASN A 60 8.23 22.93 11.42
CA ASN A 60 9.47 23.45 12.02
C ASN A 60 9.61 24.98 11.90
N ARG A 61 8.87 25.61 10.98
CA ARG A 61 8.81 27.06 10.79
C ARG A 61 7.59 27.68 11.49
N ASN A 62 6.84 26.90 12.28
CA ASN A 62 5.55 27.27 12.87
C ASN A 62 4.48 27.65 11.82
N ASP A 63 4.66 27.25 10.57
CA ASP A 63 3.69 27.47 9.49
C ASP A 63 2.69 26.30 9.47
N TYR A 64 1.87 26.25 10.51
CA TYR A 64 0.92 25.16 10.73
C TYR A 64 -0.16 25.08 9.65
N ALA A 65 -0.53 26.21 9.05
CA ALA A 65 -1.51 26.25 7.96
C ALA A 65 -1.01 25.51 6.72
N ASN A 66 0.22 25.82 6.25
CA ASN A 66 0.79 25.10 5.12
C ASN A 66 1.16 23.65 5.47
N ALA A 67 1.53 23.38 6.72
CA ALA A 67 1.71 22.00 7.19
C ALA A 67 0.42 21.17 7.05
N ILE A 68 -0.74 21.70 7.46
CA ILE A 68 -2.03 21.04 7.31
C ILE A 68 -2.33 20.75 5.83
N ILE A 69 -2.11 21.71 4.93
CA ILE A 69 -2.34 21.52 3.50
C ILE A 69 -1.49 20.36 2.96
N MET A 70 -0.21 20.30 3.33
CA MET A 70 0.66 19.21 2.89
C MET A 70 0.29 17.86 3.51
N LEU A 71 -0.12 17.84 4.79
CA LEU A 71 -0.61 16.62 5.43
C LEU A 71 -1.88 16.09 4.75
N GLN A 72 -2.81 16.97 4.37
CA GLN A 72 -4.03 16.60 3.64
C GLN A 72 -3.70 15.99 2.27
N LYS A 73 -2.80 16.62 1.52
CA LYS A 73 -2.30 16.06 0.24
C LYS A 73 -1.67 14.69 0.45
N GLY A 74 -0.82 14.53 1.46
CA GLY A 74 -0.22 13.22 1.79
C GLY A 74 -1.28 12.16 2.15
N ALA A 75 -2.32 12.53 2.89
CA ALA A 75 -3.43 11.63 3.22
C ALA A 75 -4.22 11.18 1.99
N ASP A 76 -4.46 12.09 1.03
CA ASP A 76 -5.14 11.76 -0.23
C ASP A 76 -4.33 10.75 -1.05
N GLU A 77 -3.02 10.94 -1.16
CA GLU A 77 -2.11 9.99 -1.84
C GLU A 77 -2.10 8.61 -1.15
N ILE A 78 -2.06 8.56 0.19
CA ILE A 78 -2.14 7.30 0.95
C ILE A 78 -3.48 6.59 0.73
N LYS A 79 -4.57 7.34 0.63
CA LYS A 79 -5.89 6.75 0.33
C LYS A 79 -5.92 6.12 -1.05
N ILE A 80 -5.28 6.74 -2.04
CA ILE A 80 -5.16 6.18 -3.39
C ILE A 80 -4.26 4.93 -3.37
N ALA A 81 -3.14 4.97 -2.67
CA ALA A 81 -2.28 3.79 -2.49
C ALA A 81 -3.05 2.61 -1.88
N LEU A 82 -3.78 2.87 -0.79
CA LEU A 82 -4.58 1.87 -0.09
C LEU A 82 -5.68 1.29 -0.98
N LEU A 83 -6.30 2.10 -1.84
CA LEU A 83 -7.28 1.62 -2.81
C LEU A 83 -6.62 0.64 -3.80
N ASN A 84 -5.46 0.99 -4.34
CA ASN A 84 -4.73 0.13 -5.30
C ASN A 84 -4.32 -1.21 -4.66
N ASP A 85 -3.84 -1.19 -3.41
CA ASP A 85 -3.46 -2.43 -2.72
C ASP A 85 -4.68 -3.33 -2.48
N ASN A 86 -5.82 -2.75 -2.09
CA ASN A 86 -7.06 -3.50 -1.96
C ASN A 86 -7.55 -4.08 -3.30
N GLU A 87 -7.41 -3.33 -4.40
CA GLU A 87 -7.75 -3.81 -5.74
C GLU A 87 -6.80 -4.90 -6.25
N ALA A 88 -5.57 -4.98 -5.72
CA ALA A 88 -4.61 -6.03 -6.02
C ALA A 88 -4.93 -7.37 -5.34
N LEU A 89 -5.59 -7.35 -4.17
CA LEU A 89 -5.84 -8.54 -3.34
C LEU A 89 -6.46 -9.75 -4.05
N PRO A 90 -7.43 -9.61 -4.98
CA PRO A 90 -8.01 -10.75 -5.69
C PRO A 90 -7.05 -11.44 -6.66
N TYR A 91 -6.03 -10.70 -7.11
CA TYR A 91 -5.03 -11.19 -8.06
C TYR A 91 -3.82 -11.77 -7.35
N ALA A 92 -3.47 -11.21 -6.19
CA ALA A 92 -2.28 -11.55 -5.45
C ALA A 92 -2.30 -12.96 -4.85
N SER A 93 -1.14 -13.60 -4.85
CA SER A 93 -0.87 -14.88 -4.20
C SER A 93 0.59 -14.93 -3.73
N GLY A 94 0.90 -15.89 -2.86
CA GLY A 94 2.26 -16.09 -2.35
C GLY A 94 2.86 -14.82 -1.73
N VAL A 95 4.09 -14.49 -2.11
CA VAL A 95 4.83 -13.35 -1.57
C VAL A 95 4.13 -12.00 -1.80
N TYR A 96 3.40 -11.84 -2.91
CA TYR A 96 2.66 -10.60 -3.17
C TYR A 96 1.50 -10.42 -2.19
N ARG A 97 0.87 -11.52 -1.75
CA ARG A 97 -0.19 -11.46 -0.76
C ARG A 97 0.36 -11.03 0.60
N GLU A 98 1.48 -11.62 1.01
CA GLU A 98 2.16 -11.24 2.24
C GLU A 98 2.59 -9.77 2.24
N TYR A 99 3.15 -9.30 1.11
CA TYR A 99 3.51 -7.91 0.92
C TYR A 99 2.30 -6.98 1.06
N LEU A 100 1.20 -7.27 0.34
CA LEU A 100 -0.02 -6.45 0.39
C LEU A 100 -0.65 -6.40 1.76
N ASP A 101 -0.72 -7.52 2.48
CA ASP A 101 -1.28 -7.54 3.83
C ASP A 101 -0.44 -6.66 4.80
N ASN A 102 0.89 -6.59 4.60
CA ASN A 102 1.77 -5.67 5.32
C ASN A 102 1.56 -4.21 4.89
N ASP A 103 1.56 -3.94 3.59
CA ASP A 103 1.48 -2.58 3.02
C ASP A 103 0.14 -1.91 3.36
N ILE A 104 -0.97 -2.67 3.31
CA ILE A 104 -2.27 -2.20 3.78
C ILE A 104 -2.23 -1.80 5.27
N SER A 105 -1.52 -2.58 6.10
CA SER A 105 -1.37 -2.28 7.53
C SER A 105 -0.54 -1.00 7.74
N LEU A 106 0.54 -0.84 6.97
CA LEU A 106 1.37 0.37 6.93
C LEU A 106 0.52 1.60 6.57
N LEU A 107 -0.22 1.54 5.47
CA LEU A 107 -1.02 2.66 4.94
C LEU A 107 -2.14 3.07 5.90
N GLN A 108 -2.79 2.09 6.56
CA GLN A 108 -3.79 2.37 7.59
C GLN A 108 -3.17 3.07 8.82
N ALA A 109 -1.99 2.63 9.26
CA ALA A 109 -1.29 3.26 10.38
C ALA A 109 -0.83 4.68 10.01
N MET A 110 -0.28 4.87 8.80
CA MET A 110 0.10 6.18 8.28
C MET A 110 -1.10 7.13 8.18
N SER A 111 -2.23 6.66 7.66
CA SER A 111 -3.47 7.45 7.56
C SER A 111 -3.91 7.97 8.94
N LYS A 112 -3.99 7.09 9.94
CA LYS A 112 -4.32 7.47 11.33
C LYS A 112 -3.32 8.47 11.91
N LEU A 113 -2.02 8.23 11.68
CA LEU A 113 -0.98 9.14 12.18
C LEU A 113 -1.13 10.54 11.58
N ILE A 114 -1.44 10.64 10.28
CA ILE A 114 -1.66 11.93 9.62
C ILE A 114 -2.89 12.65 10.18
N GLU A 115 -3.98 11.94 10.46
CA GLU A 115 -5.15 12.54 11.11
C GLU A 115 -4.78 13.19 12.45
N TYR A 116 -3.99 12.50 13.28
CA TYR A 116 -3.49 13.08 14.53
C TYR A 116 -2.58 14.29 14.30
N LYS A 117 -1.68 14.23 13.31
CA LYS A 117 -0.81 15.36 12.98
C LYS A 117 -1.61 16.57 12.48
N ILE A 118 -2.65 16.38 11.67
CA ILE A 118 -3.55 17.46 11.24
C ILE A 118 -4.22 18.10 12.46
N TYR A 119 -4.80 17.29 13.35
CA TYR A 119 -5.44 17.78 14.57
C TYR A 119 -4.48 18.61 15.45
N ILE A 120 -3.26 18.12 15.67
CA ILE A 120 -2.24 18.84 16.47
C ILE A 120 -1.90 20.19 15.84
N ASN A 121 -1.72 20.24 14.52
CA ASN A 121 -1.44 21.51 13.85
C ASN A 121 -2.62 22.47 13.97
N GLN A 122 -3.86 22.00 13.82
CA GLN A 122 -5.06 22.83 14.00
C GLN A 122 -5.18 23.39 15.41
N TYR A 123 -4.82 22.59 16.43
CA TYR A 123 -4.73 23.03 17.82
C TYR A 123 -3.68 24.12 17.98
N ASN A 124 -2.46 23.90 17.46
CA ASN A 124 -1.35 24.87 17.56
C ASN A 124 -1.63 26.18 16.81
N SER A 125 -2.43 26.16 15.73
CA SER A 125 -2.84 27.35 15.00
C SER A 125 -4.12 28.01 15.51
N ASN A 126 -4.74 27.49 16.58
CA ASN A 126 -6.05 27.96 17.08
C ASN A 126 -7.15 27.97 16.00
N THR A 127 -7.12 27.01 15.08
CA THR A 127 -8.10 26.89 13.97
C THR A 127 -9.11 25.77 14.18
N LEU A 128 -9.15 25.17 15.37
CA LEU A 128 -10.21 24.22 15.74
C LEU A 128 -11.53 24.99 15.92
N ASN A 129 -12.61 24.48 15.33
CA ASN A 129 -13.95 25.01 15.62
C ASN A 129 -14.40 24.55 17.03
N PRO A 130 -15.27 25.32 17.71
CA PRO A 130 -15.85 24.89 18.98
C PRO A 130 -16.49 23.51 18.88
N GLY A 131 -16.11 22.58 19.77
CA GLY A 131 -16.57 21.20 19.77
C GLY A 131 -15.71 20.24 18.94
N GLN A 132 -14.66 20.72 18.28
CA GLN A 132 -13.64 19.88 17.63
C GLN A 132 -12.45 19.57 18.55
N GLU A 133 -12.43 20.07 19.79
CA GLU A 133 -11.38 19.75 20.76
C GLU A 133 -11.47 18.26 21.16
N ARG A 134 -10.81 17.37 20.40
CA ARG A 134 -10.86 15.91 20.61
C ARG A 134 -10.25 15.50 21.96
N ALA A 135 -9.07 16.02 22.26
CA ALA A 135 -8.34 15.85 23.52
C ALA A 135 -7.13 16.79 23.52
N ASN A 136 -6.58 17.12 24.69
CA ASN A 136 -5.30 17.82 24.75
C ASN A 136 -4.23 17.02 23.96
N PRO A 137 -3.47 17.63 23.03
CA PRO A 137 -2.40 16.96 22.29
C PRO A 137 -1.43 16.14 23.16
N SER A 138 -1.19 16.55 24.42
CA SER A 138 -0.36 15.81 25.36
C SER A 138 -0.87 14.40 25.68
N LEU A 139 -2.18 14.16 25.55
CA LEU A 139 -2.80 12.84 25.76
C LEU A 139 -2.69 11.94 24.52
N MET A 140 -2.31 12.49 23.37
CA MET A 140 -2.17 11.76 22.11
C MET A 140 -0.76 11.20 21.89
N THR A 141 0.22 11.63 22.69
CA THR A 141 1.63 11.22 22.53
C THR A 141 1.83 9.71 22.55
N THR A 142 1.15 8.99 23.44
CA THR A 142 1.27 7.52 23.49
C THR A 142 0.73 6.86 22.23
N TYR A 143 -0.41 7.34 21.71
CA TYR A 143 -1.01 6.82 20.48
C TYR A 143 -0.13 7.11 19.26
N ILE A 144 0.43 8.31 19.18
CA ILE A 144 1.35 8.70 18.10
C ILE A 144 2.61 7.84 18.12
N ASN A 145 3.23 7.66 19.29
CA ASN A 145 4.44 6.84 19.42
C ASN A 145 4.17 5.37 19.03
N ASN A 146 3.01 4.82 19.41
CA ASN A 146 2.63 3.48 19.00
C ASN A 146 2.46 3.37 17.48
N LEU A 147 1.77 4.33 16.86
CA LEU A 147 1.61 4.36 15.40
C LEU A 147 2.96 4.52 14.68
N GLU A 148 3.85 5.36 15.18
CA GLU A 148 5.20 5.53 14.61
C GLU A 148 6.02 4.23 14.71
N SER A 149 5.89 3.49 15.82
CA SER A 149 6.51 2.17 15.98
C SER A 149 5.90 1.11 15.04
N GLU A 150 4.58 1.10 14.88
CA GLU A 150 3.87 0.19 13.96
C GLU A 150 4.28 0.44 12.50
N ILE A 151 4.36 1.72 12.10
CA ILE A 151 4.81 2.14 10.77
C ILE A 151 6.25 1.69 10.54
N ALA A 152 7.15 1.90 11.51
CA ALA A 152 8.54 1.47 11.38
C ALA A 152 8.65 -0.06 11.22
N ALA A 153 7.89 -0.82 12.01
CA ALA A 153 7.87 -2.28 11.91
C ALA A 153 7.36 -2.76 10.55
N CYS A 154 6.29 -2.15 10.01
CA CYS A 154 5.77 -2.50 8.69
C CYS A 154 6.78 -2.18 7.58
N LYS A 155 7.43 -1.00 7.62
CA LYS A 155 8.48 -0.62 6.65
C LYS A 155 9.67 -1.57 6.68
N ASP A 156 10.07 -2.04 7.87
CA ASP A 156 11.16 -3.00 7.99
C ASP A 156 10.76 -4.39 7.48
N LYS A 157 9.52 -4.82 7.71
CA LYS A 157 9.00 -6.07 7.13
C LYS A 157 8.90 -6.00 5.60
N GLU A 158 8.46 -4.89 5.03
CA GLU A 158 8.47 -4.64 3.58
C GLU A 158 9.87 -4.81 2.98
N LYS A 159 10.87 -4.18 3.59
CA LYS A 159 12.27 -4.33 3.15
C LYS A 159 12.74 -5.78 3.23
N GLN A 160 12.36 -6.51 4.28
CA GLN A 160 12.71 -7.92 4.43
C GLN A 160 12.07 -8.79 3.33
N ILE A 161 10.78 -8.58 3.04
CA ILE A 161 10.06 -9.28 1.98
C ILE A 161 10.71 -9.01 0.61
N ILE A 162 10.98 -7.73 0.29
CA ILE A 162 11.62 -7.35 -0.97
C ILE A 162 13.03 -7.94 -1.08
N ALA A 163 13.82 -7.89 0.00
CA ALA A 163 15.19 -8.40 0.01
C ALA A 163 15.26 -9.93 -0.14
N ALA A 164 14.27 -10.65 0.41
CA ALA A 164 14.16 -12.10 0.27
C ALA A 164 13.71 -12.53 -1.14
N HIS A 165 13.00 -11.65 -1.87
CA HIS A 165 12.39 -11.94 -3.17
C HIS A 165 12.71 -10.87 -4.25
N PRO A 166 14.01 -10.62 -4.54
CA PRO A 166 14.43 -9.47 -5.33
C PRO A 166 13.97 -9.49 -6.80
N ASN A 167 13.68 -10.68 -7.35
CA ASN A 167 13.23 -10.83 -8.73
C ASN A 167 11.73 -10.52 -8.85
N GLU A 168 10.96 -10.94 -7.86
CA GLU A 168 9.52 -10.74 -7.77
C GLU A 168 9.19 -9.25 -7.61
N PHE A 169 10.04 -8.47 -6.95
CA PHE A 169 9.86 -7.04 -6.69
C PHE A 169 10.73 -6.12 -7.56
N GLN A 170 11.36 -6.64 -8.63
CA GLN A 170 12.21 -5.81 -9.50
C GLN A 170 11.48 -4.62 -10.14
N PHE A 171 10.16 -4.72 -10.30
CA PHE A 171 9.31 -3.68 -10.89
C PHE A 171 9.11 -2.46 -9.98
N LEU A 172 9.50 -2.55 -8.69
CA LEU A 172 9.46 -1.46 -7.72
C LEU A 172 10.74 -0.60 -7.71
N LYS A 173 11.78 -0.99 -8.45
CA LYS A 173 13.06 -0.28 -8.52
C LYS A 173 13.03 0.92 -9.45
#